data_AF-A0A0D6ESX1-F1
#
_entry.id   AF-A0A0D6ESX1-F1
#
_cell.length_a   1.000
_cell.length_b   1.000
_cell.length_c   1.000
_cell.angle_alpha   90.00
_cell.angle_beta   90.00
_cell.angle_gamma   90.00
#
_symmetry.space_group_name_H-M   'P 1'
#
loop_
_entity.id
_entity.type
_entity.pdbx_description
1 polymer ?
#
loop_
_entity_poly.entity_id
_entity_poly.type
_entity_poly.pdbx_seq_one_letter_code
_entity_poly.pdbx_strand_id
1 'polypeptide(L)'
;MVQRVTLRTRKSYSTKSNGRRIIKTPGRADEGHSSSSRERMAALTPSSSRGTGGKLRYIQVKKTAAAPKCGDCHIALPGVRPLPSLPPRISGSPVPALRPREYAQISKRQKTVQRAYGGSRCATCVRDRIVRAFLVEEAKIVKRVIAQQTKGKK
;
A
#
# COMPACT_ATOMS: atom_id res chain seq x y z
N MET A 1 12.09 -33.72 -18.88
CA MET A 1 12.25 -33.63 -17.41
C MET A 1 11.82 -32.25 -16.92
N VAL A 2 10.98 -32.17 -15.88
CA VAL A 2 10.57 -30.89 -15.26
C VAL A 2 11.66 -30.43 -14.28
N GLN A 3 12.05 -29.15 -14.34
CA GLN A 3 13.06 -28.59 -13.43
C GLN A 3 12.47 -28.38 -12.02
N ARG A 4 13.02 -29.09 -11.02
CA ARG A 4 12.70 -28.88 -9.59
C ARG A 4 13.55 -27.74 -9.00
N VAL A 5 13.03 -27.04 -8.00
CA VAL A 5 13.70 -25.87 -7.39
C VAL A 5 13.92 -26.10 -5.90
N THR A 6 15.11 -25.77 -5.40
CA THR A 6 15.50 -25.89 -3.98
C THR A 6 15.37 -24.55 -3.25
N LEU A 7 15.11 -24.61 -1.95
CA LEU A 7 15.08 -23.44 -1.09
C LEU A 7 16.47 -22.81 -0.96
N ARG A 8 16.52 -21.47 -0.97
CA ARG A 8 17.76 -20.70 -0.81
C ARG A 8 18.03 -20.26 0.63
N THR A 9 17.02 -20.32 1.48
CA THR A 9 17.11 -19.94 2.90
C THR A 9 17.23 -21.19 3.75
N ARG A 10 17.85 -21.08 4.94
CA ARG A 10 17.93 -22.20 5.91
C ARG A 10 16.56 -22.65 6.43
N LYS A 11 15.53 -21.79 6.31
CA LYS A 11 14.16 -22.09 6.76
C LYS A 11 13.49 -23.06 5.78
N SER A 12 13.38 -24.32 6.17
CA SER A 12 12.78 -25.41 5.37
C SER A 12 11.24 -25.39 5.35
N TYR A 13 10.60 -24.90 6.40
CA TYR A 13 9.14 -24.96 6.58
C TYR A 13 8.35 -23.87 5.82
N SER A 14 7.13 -24.24 5.38
CA SER A 14 6.17 -23.34 4.70
C SER A 14 5.43 -22.46 5.71
N THR A 15 6.10 -21.38 6.14
CA THR A 15 5.52 -20.40 7.08
C THR A 15 5.21 -19.09 6.36
N LYS A 16 4.33 -18.25 6.92
CA LYS A 16 3.98 -16.92 6.36
C LYS A 16 5.18 -16.00 6.11
N SER A 17 6.31 -16.20 6.80
CA SER A 17 7.54 -15.42 6.59
C SER A 17 8.44 -15.97 5.47
N ASN A 18 8.20 -17.22 5.04
CA ASN A 18 8.96 -17.91 4.00
C ASN A 18 8.16 -18.00 2.68
N GLY A 19 7.35 -16.96 2.40
CA GLY A 19 6.66 -16.85 1.12
C GLY A 19 7.67 -16.79 -0.02
N ARG A 20 7.42 -17.52 -1.10
CA ARG A 20 8.36 -17.69 -2.22
C ARG A 20 7.62 -17.66 -3.55
N ARG A 21 8.23 -17.07 -4.57
CA ARG A 21 7.73 -17.05 -5.96
C ARG A 21 8.77 -17.68 -6.87
N ILE A 22 8.32 -18.55 -7.78
CA ILE A 22 9.17 -19.13 -8.81
C ILE A 22 9.32 -18.10 -9.94
N ILE A 23 10.56 -17.76 -10.27
CA ILE A 23 10.90 -16.83 -11.35
C ILE A 23 11.91 -17.51 -12.26
N LYS A 24 11.79 -17.26 -13.56
CA LYS A 24 12.78 -17.69 -14.57
C LYS A 24 13.86 -16.62 -14.66
N THR A 25 15.11 -16.99 -14.39
CA THR A 25 16.23 -16.02 -14.51
C THR A 25 16.50 -15.72 -15.99
N PRO A 26 16.95 -14.51 -16.37
CA PRO A 26 17.56 -14.33 -17.68
C PRO A 26 18.85 -15.20 -17.72
N GLY A 27 19.00 -16.05 -18.73
CA GLY A 27 20.21 -16.86 -18.90
C GLY A 27 21.35 -15.99 -19.42
N ARG A 28 22.47 -15.94 -18.70
CA ARG A 28 23.77 -15.57 -19.30
C ARG A 28 24.14 -16.75 -20.20
N ALA A 29 24.37 -16.49 -21.49
CA ALA A 29 24.95 -17.48 -22.39
C ALA A 29 26.19 -18.08 -21.72
N ASP A 30 26.28 -19.40 -21.77
CA ASP A 30 27.35 -20.18 -21.16
C ASP A 30 28.74 -19.66 -21.58
N GLU A 31 29.64 -19.61 -20.61
CA GLU A 31 31.06 -19.40 -20.87
C GLU A 31 31.59 -20.60 -21.67
N GLY A 32 31.94 -20.35 -22.93
CA GLY A 32 32.67 -21.25 -23.81
C GLY A 32 33.37 -20.40 -24.87
N HIS A 33 34.69 -20.51 -24.96
CA HIS A 33 35.52 -19.80 -25.93
C HIS A 33 35.11 -20.12 -27.38
N SER A 34 34.94 -19.11 -28.23
CA SER A 34 35.68 -18.96 -29.50
C SER A 34 35.16 -17.76 -30.30
N SER A 35 36.13 -17.10 -30.91
CA SER A 35 36.05 -15.98 -31.86
C SER A 35 34.88 -16.04 -32.85
N SER A 36 34.04 -15.00 -32.89
CA SER A 36 33.94 -14.15 -34.09
C SER A 36 33.01 -12.97 -33.85
N SER A 37 33.45 -11.85 -34.39
CA SER A 37 32.84 -10.54 -34.38
C SER A 37 31.56 -10.52 -35.24
N ARG A 38 30.61 -9.66 -34.85
CA ARG A 38 29.41 -9.19 -35.56
C ARG A 38 28.12 -9.96 -35.28
N GLU A 39 27.19 -9.31 -34.58
CA GLU A 39 25.91 -8.79 -35.09
C GLU A 39 25.01 -8.40 -33.91
N ARG A 40 24.78 -7.10 -33.68
CA ARG A 40 23.63 -6.27 -34.10
C ARG A 40 22.64 -6.02 -32.95
N MET A 41 22.49 -4.73 -32.66
CA MET A 41 21.40 -4.08 -31.94
C MET A 41 20.01 -4.51 -32.46
N ALA A 42 19.08 -4.88 -31.58
CA ALA A 42 17.65 -4.56 -31.70
C ALA A 42 16.80 -4.99 -30.47
N ALA A 43 15.80 -4.14 -30.18
CA ALA A 43 14.51 -4.41 -29.54
C ALA A 43 14.35 -4.26 -28.00
N LEU A 44 13.85 -3.07 -27.64
CA LEU A 44 13.10 -2.72 -26.43
C LEU A 44 11.63 -3.22 -26.55
N THR A 45 11.16 -4.09 -25.65
CA THR A 45 9.78 -4.12 -25.08
C THR A 45 9.74 -5.01 -23.82
N PRO A 46 9.09 -4.62 -22.70
CA PRO A 46 8.94 -5.50 -21.54
C PRO A 46 7.60 -6.24 -21.61
N SER A 47 7.51 -7.27 -22.44
CA SER A 47 6.44 -8.27 -22.33
C SER A 47 6.85 -9.34 -21.32
N SER A 48 6.06 -9.47 -20.26
CA SER A 48 6.13 -10.57 -19.32
C SER A 48 6.11 -11.90 -20.06
N SER A 49 7.02 -12.80 -19.69
CA SER A 49 7.08 -14.22 -20.10
C SER A 49 7.29 -14.47 -21.60
N ARG A 50 8.55 -14.45 -22.03
CA ARG A 50 9.16 -15.42 -22.98
C ARG A 50 10.66 -15.12 -23.17
N GLY A 51 11.40 -15.01 -22.07
CA GLY A 51 12.86 -15.09 -22.10
C GLY A 51 13.29 -16.55 -22.22
N THR A 52 13.88 -16.91 -23.35
CA THR A 52 14.45 -18.21 -23.69
C THR A 52 15.59 -18.61 -22.73
N GLY A 53 15.72 -19.91 -22.41
CA GLY A 53 16.93 -20.50 -21.81
C GLY A 53 17.18 -20.47 -20.28
N GLY A 54 16.50 -19.65 -19.49
CA GLY A 54 16.87 -19.48 -18.05
C GLY A 54 16.42 -20.56 -17.04
N LYS A 55 17.24 -20.79 -15.99
CA LYS A 55 16.93 -21.70 -14.86
C LYS A 55 15.83 -21.14 -13.94
N LEU A 56 14.93 -22.01 -13.46
CA LEU A 56 13.91 -21.66 -12.47
C LEU A 56 14.54 -21.48 -11.08
N ARG A 57 14.22 -20.37 -10.40
CA ARG A 57 14.70 -20.08 -9.04
C ARG A 57 13.59 -19.51 -8.14
N TYR A 58 13.71 -19.75 -6.83
CA TYR A 58 12.89 -19.06 -5.83
C TYR A 58 13.45 -17.67 -5.52
N ILE A 59 12.55 -16.69 -5.46
CA ILE A 59 12.77 -15.40 -4.80
C ILE A 59 11.89 -15.34 -3.56
N GLN A 60 12.46 -14.87 -2.45
CA GLN A 60 11.72 -14.67 -1.21
C GLN A 60 10.80 -13.46 -1.34
N VAL A 61 9.51 -13.68 -1.10
CA VAL A 61 8.48 -12.65 -1.17
C VAL A 61 8.27 -12.08 0.22
N LYS A 62 8.27 -10.76 0.30
CA LYS A 62 7.88 -10.02 1.50
C LYS A 62 6.38 -10.20 1.75
N LYS A 63 5.96 -10.49 2.99
CA LYS A 63 4.58 -10.34 3.48
C LYS A 63 3.96 -9.01 3.00
N THR A 64 2.73 -9.09 2.51
CA THR A 64 1.89 -7.96 2.14
C THR A 64 1.63 -7.05 3.34
N ALA A 65 1.58 -5.74 3.09
CA ALA A 65 1.24 -4.76 4.10
C ALA A 65 -0.28 -4.61 4.22
N ALA A 66 -0.76 -4.28 5.41
CA ALA A 66 -2.15 -3.90 5.62
C ALA A 66 -2.35 -2.43 5.26
N ALA A 67 -3.52 -2.11 4.70
CA ALA A 67 -3.94 -0.74 4.45
C ALA A 67 -4.16 0.02 5.77
N PRO A 68 -3.82 1.33 5.84
CA PRO A 68 -4.22 2.15 6.98
C PRO A 68 -5.74 2.28 7.04
N LYS A 69 -6.27 2.06 8.25
CA LYS A 69 -7.71 2.07 8.53
C LYS A 69 -8.10 3.34 9.26
N CYS A 70 -9.34 3.76 9.10
CA CYS A 70 -9.93 4.84 9.90
C CYS A 70 -10.03 4.41 11.37
N GLY A 71 -9.72 5.32 12.29
CA GLY A 71 -9.81 5.07 13.73
C GLY A 71 -11.23 4.97 14.31
N ASP A 72 -12.27 5.44 13.61
CA ASP A 72 -13.67 5.33 14.08
C ASP A 72 -14.40 4.16 13.42
N CYS A 73 -14.44 4.15 12.09
CA CYS A 73 -15.22 3.17 11.33
C CYS A 73 -14.43 1.93 10.89
N HIS A 74 -13.11 1.88 11.14
CA HIS A 74 -12.22 0.78 10.72
C HIS A 74 -12.18 0.47 9.22
N ILE A 75 -12.83 1.30 8.38
CA ILE A 75 -12.79 1.20 6.93
C ILE A 75 -11.38 1.60 6.45
N ALA A 76 -10.87 0.91 5.43
CA ALA A 76 -9.62 1.28 4.77
C ALA A 76 -9.74 2.70 4.22
N LEU A 77 -8.75 3.55 4.50
CA LEU A 77 -8.80 4.95 4.07
C LEU A 77 -8.86 5.00 2.53
N PRO A 78 -9.84 5.71 1.95
CA PRO A 78 -10.10 5.64 0.53
C PRO A 78 -8.87 6.04 -0.25
N GLY A 79 -8.55 5.15 -1.19
CA GLY A 79 -7.53 5.32 -2.18
C GLY A 79 -6.12 4.79 -1.80
N VAL A 80 -6.02 4.18 -0.62
CA VAL A 80 -5.00 3.15 -0.41
C VAL A 80 -5.33 2.05 -1.44
N ARG A 81 -4.73 2.03 -2.64
CA ARG A 81 -5.02 0.98 -3.63
C ARG A 81 -4.53 -0.38 -3.11
N PRO A 82 -5.36 -1.43 -3.21
CA PRO A 82 -4.88 -2.78 -3.44
C PRO A 82 -5.49 -3.24 -4.77
N LEU A 83 -4.92 -2.91 -5.93
CA LEU A 83 -5.26 -3.62 -7.17
C LEU A 83 -4.16 -3.41 -8.24
N PRO A 84 -3.54 -4.50 -8.72
CA PRO A 84 -2.49 -4.46 -9.75
C PRO A 84 -3.02 -4.31 -11.19
N SER A 85 -4.33 -4.11 -11.41
CA SER A 85 -4.95 -4.17 -12.75
C SER A 85 -5.73 -2.93 -13.21
N LEU A 86 -5.81 -1.84 -12.42
CA LEU A 86 -6.44 -0.60 -12.91
C LEU A 86 -5.41 0.51 -13.13
N PRO A 87 -5.46 1.25 -14.26
CA PRO A 87 -4.55 2.37 -14.51
C PRO A 87 -4.71 3.49 -13.46
N PRO A 88 -3.68 4.33 -13.26
CA PRO A 88 -3.71 5.45 -12.34
C PRO A 88 -4.49 6.61 -12.95
N ARG A 89 -5.82 6.52 -12.99
CA ARG A 89 -6.68 7.68 -13.26
C ARG A 89 -7.78 7.74 -12.23
N ILE A 90 -7.54 8.54 -11.20
CA ILE A 90 -8.27 9.77 -10.88
C ILE A 90 -7.43 10.45 -9.78
N SER A 91 -7.16 11.72 -10.02
CA SER A 91 -6.52 12.70 -9.15
C SER A 91 -6.87 12.56 -7.67
N GLY A 92 -5.84 12.46 -6.83
CA GLY A 92 -5.94 12.47 -5.37
C GLY A 92 -5.17 11.30 -4.79
N SER A 93 -3.88 11.47 -4.50
CA SER A 93 -3.02 10.38 -4.04
C SER A 93 -3.36 10.00 -2.59
N PRO A 94 -3.72 8.74 -2.32
CA PRO A 94 -4.16 8.30 -1.00
C PRO A 94 -3.13 7.33 -0.40
N VAL A 95 -3.08 7.30 0.93
CA VAL A 95 -1.96 6.74 1.70
C VAL A 95 -1.55 5.35 1.18
N PRO A 96 -0.29 5.09 0.82
CA PRO A 96 0.10 3.79 0.25
C PRO A 96 0.08 2.71 1.34
N ALA A 97 -0.30 1.48 0.99
CA ALA A 97 -0.21 0.32 1.90
C ALA A 97 1.22 -0.23 1.86
N LEU A 98 2.03 0.13 2.86
CA LEU A 98 3.45 -0.22 2.92
C LEU A 98 3.83 -0.80 4.26
N ARG A 99 5.02 -1.40 4.33
CA ARG A 99 5.54 -1.89 5.60
C ARG A 99 5.99 -0.72 6.47
N PRO A 100 5.92 -0.82 7.81
CA PRO A 100 6.30 0.25 8.73
C PRO A 100 7.67 0.89 8.43
N ARG A 101 8.68 0.08 8.08
CA ARG A 101 10.02 0.58 7.72
C ARG A 101 10.06 1.31 6.37
N GLU A 102 9.24 0.90 5.40
CA GLU A 102 9.20 1.51 4.07
C GLU A 102 8.53 2.90 4.13
N TYR A 103 7.66 3.15 5.11
CA TYR A 103 7.16 4.50 5.36
C TYR A 103 8.25 5.49 5.74
N ALA A 104 9.38 5.09 6.31
CA ALA A 104 10.45 6.05 6.65
C ALA A 104 11.10 6.67 5.40
N GLN A 105 11.14 5.92 4.29
CA GLN A 105 11.80 6.33 3.04
C GLN A 105 10.98 7.29 2.18
N ILE A 106 9.68 7.39 2.45
CA ILE A 106 8.73 8.12 1.61
C ILE A 106 8.54 9.56 2.08
N SER A 107 8.23 10.45 1.14
CA SER A 107 7.91 11.86 1.43
C SER A 107 6.59 12.02 2.20
N LYS A 108 6.47 13.11 2.96
CA LYS A 108 5.28 13.38 3.80
C LYS A 108 3.98 13.47 2.99
N ARG A 109 4.05 14.09 1.80
CA ARG A 109 2.89 14.27 0.89
C ARG A 109 2.21 12.95 0.52
N GLN A 110 2.95 11.85 0.43
CA GLN A 110 2.39 10.54 0.10
C GLN A 110 1.78 9.83 1.31
N LYS A 111 2.09 10.25 2.55
CA LYS A 111 1.59 9.63 3.78
C LYS A 111 0.32 10.28 4.33
N THR A 112 0.07 11.54 3.98
CA THR A 112 -1.00 12.35 4.57
C THR A 112 -1.96 12.87 3.51
N VAL A 113 -3.13 13.30 3.96
CA VAL A 113 -4.12 14.02 3.13
C VAL A 113 -4.24 15.44 3.68
N GLN A 114 -4.35 16.43 2.80
CA GLN A 114 -4.47 17.85 3.17
C GLN A 114 -5.88 18.16 3.70
N ARG A 115 -6.17 17.73 4.93
CA ARG A 115 -7.39 18.07 5.71
C ARG A 115 -7.17 17.81 7.20
N ALA A 116 -8.09 18.27 8.04
CA ALA A 116 -8.15 17.87 9.45
C ALA A 116 -8.24 16.35 9.60
N TYR A 117 -7.41 15.79 10.49
CA TYR A 117 -7.25 14.34 10.71
C TYR A 117 -6.94 13.53 9.43
N GLY A 118 -6.26 14.14 8.45
CA GLY A 118 -5.84 13.47 7.23
C GLY A 118 -4.92 12.27 7.50
N GLY A 119 -5.19 11.13 6.89
CA GLY A 119 -4.40 9.90 7.04
C GLY A 119 -4.73 9.06 8.28
N SER A 120 -5.56 9.54 9.20
CA SER A 120 -6.05 8.77 10.36
C SER A 120 -7.57 8.57 10.37
N ARG A 121 -8.33 9.51 9.79
CA ARG A 121 -9.81 9.47 9.73
C ARG A 121 -10.32 9.62 8.32
N CYS A 122 -11.44 8.99 7.98
CA CYS A 122 -12.13 9.19 6.71
C CYS A 122 -12.90 10.52 6.68
N ALA A 123 -13.29 10.99 5.50
CA ALA A 123 -13.98 12.27 5.34
C ALA A 123 -15.35 12.30 6.06
N THR A 124 -16.07 11.17 6.09
CA THR A 124 -17.37 11.05 6.76
C THR A 124 -17.23 11.21 8.26
N CYS A 125 -16.34 10.46 8.91
CA CYS A 125 -16.13 10.57 10.35
C CYS A 125 -15.59 11.95 10.77
N VAL A 126 -14.83 12.63 9.91
CA VAL A 126 -14.41 14.02 10.18
C VAL A 126 -15.60 14.98 10.15
N ARG A 127 -16.53 14.83 9.19
CA ARG A 127 -17.77 15.61 9.15
C ARG A 127 -18.62 15.36 10.39
N ASP A 128 -18.81 14.10 10.77
CA ASP A 128 -19.61 13.74 11.94
C ASP A 128 -19.02 14.35 13.22
N ARG A 129 -17.68 14.37 13.35
CA ARG A 129 -17.00 15.02 14.48
C ARG A 129 -17.28 16.53 14.54
N ILE A 130 -17.21 17.20 13.39
CA ILE A 130 -17.46 18.64 13.29
C ILE A 130 -18.92 18.95 13.66
N VAL A 131 -19.86 18.24 13.04
CA VAL A 131 -21.31 18.45 13.29
C VAL A 131 -21.68 18.13 14.72
N ARG A 132 -21.17 17.02 15.28
CA ARG A 132 -21.43 16.65 16.69
C ARG A 132 -20.85 17.69 17.65
N ALA A 133 -19.63 18.16 17.42
CA ALA A 133 -19.02 19.18 18.27
C ALA A 133 -19.84 20.48 18.24
N PHE A 134 -20.25 20.91 17.05
CA PHE A 134 -21.08 22.11 16.88
C PHE A 134 -22.42 21.98 17.62
N LEU A 135 -23.21 20.94 17.33
CA LEU A 135 -24.53 20.76 17.94
C LEU A 135 -24.48 20.58 19.46
N VAL A 136 -23.42 19.95 19.98
CA VAL A 136 -23.25 19.81 21.43
C VAL A 136 -22.95 21.16 22.09
N GLU A 137 -22.15 22.02 21.46
CA GLU A 137 -21.91 23.37 21.97
C GLU A 137 -23.18 24.24 21.90
N GLU A 138 -23.93 24.19 20.80
CA GLU A 138 -25.21 24.90 20.68
C GLU A 138 -26.21 24.46 21.77
N ALA A 139 -26.36 23.15 21.97
CA ALA A 139 -27.23 22.63 23.02
C ALA A 139 -26.76 23.03 24.43
N LYS A 140 -25.45 23.14 24.67
CA LYS A 140 -24.91 23.64 25.95
C LYS A 140 -25.26 25.11 26.18
N ILE A 141 -25.15 25.95 25.15
CA ILE A 141 -25.50 27.38 25.25
C ILE A 141 -26.99 27.54 25.55
N VAL A 142 -27.85 26.85 24.80
CA VAL A 142 -29.31 26.88 25.00
C VAL A 142 -29.67 26.46 26.42
N LYS A 143 -29.07 25.36 26.93
CA LYS A 143 -29.28 24.90 28.31
C LYS A 143 -28.86 25.95 29.35
N ARG A 144 -27.75 26.66 29.13
CA ARG A 144 -27.28 27.74 30.03
C ARG A 144 -28.24 28.91 30.04
N VAL A 145 -28.72 29.35 28.88
CA VAL A 145 -29.65 30.49 28.75
C VAL A 145 -31.00 30.16 29.40
N ILE A 146 -31.58 28.99 29.12
CA ILE A 146 -32.84 28.56 29.75
C ILE A 146 -32.68 28.50 31.28
N ALA A 147 -31.56 27.97 31.78
CA ALA A 147 -31.27 27.91 33.20
C ALA A 147 -31.09 29.30 33.86
N GLN A 148 -30.67 30.32 33.11
CA GLN A 148 -30.59 31.71 33.61
C GLN A 148 -31.97 32.38 33.63
N GLN A 149 -32.79 32.18 32.59
CA GLN A 149 -34.14 32.74 32.50
C GLN A 149 -35.07 32.20 33.59
N THR A 150 -34.98 30.90 33.91
CA THR A 150 -35.77 30.29 35.00
C THR A 150 -35.36 30.78 36.39
N LYS A 151 -34.08 31.14 36.58
CA LYS A 151 -33.58 31.72 37.84
C LYS A 151 -34.08 33.15 38.05
N GLY A 152 -34.16 33.97 37.01
CA GLY A 152 -34.63 35.36 37.10
C GLY A 152 -36.15 35.52 37.22
N LYS A 153 -36.93 34.44 37.09
CA LYS A 153 -38.40 34.42 37.27
C LYS A 153 -38.86 34.01 38.67
N LYS A 154 -37.92 33.72 39.58
CA LYS A 154 -38.19 33.56 41.01
C LYS A 154 -37.91 34.86 41.73
#